data_AF-G2NRA9-F1
#
_entry.id   AF-G2NRA9-F1
#
_cell.length_a   1.000
_cell.length_b   1.000
_cell.length_c   1.000
_cell.angle_alpha   90.00
_cell.angle_beta   90.00
_cell.angle_gamma   90.00
#
_symmetry.space_group_name_H-M   'P 1'
#
loop_
_entity.id
_entity.type
_entity.pdbx_description
1 polymer ?
#
loop_
_entity_poly.entity_id
_entity_poly.type
_entity_poly.pdbx_seq_one_letter_code
_entity_poly.pdbx_strand_id
1 'polypeptide(L)'
;MESVPVRCPVCRRDHAYITPVYPCPCGAPTAPPLLRGAPAEPITHRTWTDDWVSVRCHSCGRRDQWPHPELCCPCGAVLRIPVRAVATRGGAAARPVTPAHIPLPRTAAHPRPPFRPLVIRTSRDAVSAAALYLTWLGYRDVVQPEVRPLSRIDLRADGLIAQVDSTTRPTTLRDVECLWLNALNSEVTSVFFSLAGYADDARSRGDGLAIPLFVMDLTGTPQPVNSPAEELVSTGP
;
A
#
# COMPACT_ATOMS: atom_id res chain seq x y z
N MET A 1 -30.33 -4.43 4.77
CA MET A 1 -29.37 -4.04 3.72
C MET A 1 -30.20 -3.55 2.55
N GLU A 2 -30.04 -2.30 2.14
CA GLU A 2 -30.91 -1.65 1.15
C GLU A 2 -30.19 -1.61 -0.20
N SER A 3 -30.81 -2.15 -1.26
CA SER A 3 -30.26 -2.15 -2.61
C SER A 3 -30.72 -0.90 -3.38
N VAL A 4 -29.81 -0.27 -4.12
CA VAL A 4 -30.13 0.86 -5.01
C VAL A 4 -30.21 0.36 -6.46
N PRO A 5 -31.29 0.66 -7.19
CA PRO A 5 -31.37 0.33 -8.60
C PRO A 5 -30.39 1.18 -9.41
N VAL A 6 -29.62 0.53 -10.28
CA VAL A 6 -28.62 1.16 -11.16
C VAL A 6 -28.82 0.65 -12.58
N ARG A 7 -28.98 1.56 -13.54
CA ARG A 7 -29.12 1.19 -14.95
C ARG A 7 -27.83 1.48 -15.71
N CYS A 8 -27.31 0.48 -16.41
CA CYS A 8 -26.12 0.65 -17.24
C CYS A 8 -26.39 1.59 -18.42
N PRO A 9 -25.66 2.71 -18.59
CA PRO A 9 -25.86 3.58 -19.75
C PRO A 9 -25.40 2.96 -21.08
N VAL A 10 -24.54 1.92 -21.03
CA VAL A 10 -23.99 1.26 -22.22
C VAL A 10 -24.96 0.21 -22.78
N CYS A 11 -25.36 -0.78 -21.97
CA CYS A 11 -26.22 -1.88 -22.41
C CYS A 11 -27.67 -1.80 -21.91
N ARG A 12 -28.01 -0.75 -21.15
CA ARG A 12 -29.36 -0.47 -20.60
C ARG A 12 -29.91 -1.51 -19.63
N ARG A 13 -29.09 -2.50 -19.21
CA ARG A 13 -29.41 -3.49 -18.18
C ARG A 13 -29.56 -2.84 -16.81
N ASP A 14 -30.56 -3.28 -16.05
CA ASP A 14 -30.80 -2.88 -14.68
C ASP A 14 -30.04 -3.79 -13.71
N HIS A 15 -29.52 -3.19 -12.65
CA HIS A 15 -28.76 -3.83 -11.58
C HIS A 15 -29.29 -3.42 -10.22
N ALA A 16 -29.19 -4.32 -9.24
CA ALA A 16 -29.36 -3.99 -7.83
C ALA A 16 -27.96 -3.83 -7.21
N TYR A 17 -27.59 -2.61 -6.84
CA TYR A 17 -26.31 -2.32 -6.21
C TYR A 17 -26.46 -2.27 -4.69
N ILE A 18 -25.57 -2.95 -3.98
CA ILE A 18 -25.51 -2.95 -2.51
C ILE A 18 -24.27 -2.16 -2.11
N THR A 19 -24.45 -1.15 -1.26
CA THR A 19 -23.32 -0.33 -0.80
C THR A 19 -22.43 -1.14 0.16
N PRO A 20 -21.10 -1.15 -0.03
CA PRO A 20 -20.20 -1.74 0.96
C PRO A 20 -20.20 -0.90 2.24
N VAL A 21 -20.07 -1.59 3.38
CA VAL A 21 -19.99 -0.98 4.71
C VAL A 21 -18.59 -1.21 5.25
N TYR A 22 -17.94 -0.15 5.70
CA TYR A 22 -16.61 -0.18 6.28
C TYR A 22 -16.60 0.34 7.72
N PRO A 23 -15.70 -0.16 8.59
CA PRO A 23 -15.61 0.30 9.97
C PRO A 23 -14.91 1.67 10.05
N CYS A 24 -15.57 2.65 10.66
CA CYS A 24 -14.90 3.88 11.09
C CYS A 24 -13.90 3.57 12.21
N PRO A 25 -12.82 4.35 12.40
CA PRO A 25 -11.93 4.20 13.56
C PRO A 25 -12.62 4.24 14.94
N CYS A 26 -13.83 4.80 15.05
CA CYS A 26 -14.64 4.72 16.28
C CYS A 26 -15.44 3.41 16.44
N GLY A 27 -15.32 2.46 15.51
CA GLY A 27 -16.04 1.19 15.48
C GLY A 27 -17.42 1.23 14.80
N ALA A 28 -17.94 2.42 14.46
CA ALA A 28 -19.24 2.54 13.83
C ALA A 28 -19.21 2.17 12.33
N PRO A 29 -20.21 1.40 11.83
CA PRO A 29 -20.32 1.09 10.41
C PRO A 29 -20.60 2.36 9.60
N THR A 30 -19.86 2.57 8.52
CA THR A 30 -19.96 3.73 7.64
C THR A 30 -20.08 3.28 6.19
N ALA A 31 -20.99 3.90 5.44
CA ALA A 31 -21.20 3.60 4.02
C ALA A 31 -21.31 4.90 3.21
N PRO A 32 -20.76 4.95 1.98
CA PRO A 32 -20.95 6.10 1.09
C PRO A 32 -22.43 6.40 0.85
N PRO A 33 -22.87 7.66 1.00
CA PRO A 33 -24.28 8.02 0.82
C PRO A 33 -24.63 8.02 -0.66
N LEU A 34 -25.15 6.91 -1.19
CA LEU A 34 -25.52 6.80 -2.60
C LEU A 34 -26.59 7.83 -2.99
N LEU A 35 -26.43 8.46 -4.16
CA LEU A 35 -27.41 9.37 -4.75
C LEU A 35 -28.38 8.56 -5.62
N ARG A 36 -29.53 8.17 -5.03
CA ARG A 36 -30.55 7.39 -5.72
C ARG A 36 -31.13 8.13 -6.92
N GLY A 37 -31.33 7.42 -8.02
CA GLY A 37 -31.94 7.94 -9.25
C GLY A 37 -30.99 8.76 -10.15
N ALA A 38 -29.78 9.08 -9.69
CA ALA A 38 -28.77 9.66 -10.55
C ALA A 38 -28.20 8.60 -11.50
N PRO A 39 -27.90 8.95 -12.77
CA PRO A 39 -27.32 8.02 -13.72
C PRO A 39 -25.91 7.60 -13.27
N ALA A 40 -25.59 6.32 -13.43
CA ALA A 40 -24.22 5.84 -13.25
C ALA A 40 -23.38 6.18 -14.49
N GLU A 41 -22.13 6.54 -14.27
CA GLU A 41 -21.22 7.00 -15.31
C GLU A 41 -20.21 5.91 -15.69
N PRO A 42 -19.96 5.63 -16.97
CA PRO A 42 -18.90 4.71 -17.37
C PRO A 42 -17.54 5.24 -16.97
N ILE A 43 -16.72 4.40 -16.34
CA ILE A 43 -15.32 4.70 -16.07
C ILE A 43 -14.52 4.41 -17.35
N THR A 44 -14.14 5.45 -18.06
CA THR A 44 -13.26 5.37 -19.24
C THR A 44 -11.80 5.69 -18.91
N HIS A 45 -11.58 6.44 -17.82
CA HIS A 45 -10.27 6.83 -17.30
C HIS A 45 -10.30 6.82 -15.77
N ARG A 46 -9.17 6.47 -15.15
CA ARG A 46 -8.99 6.49 -13.69
C ARG A 46 -8.01 7.59 -13.31
N THR A 47 -8.42 8.47 -12.42
CA THR A 47 -7.51 9.39 -11.74
C THR A 47 -7.60 9.10 -10.25
N TRP A 48 -6.49 9.29 -9.55
CA TRP A 48 -6.47 9.10 -8.09
C TRP A 48 -7.60 9.88 -7.40
N THR A 49 -7.89 11.11 -7.82
CA THR A 49 -8.93 11.96 -7.23
C THR A 49 -10.35 11.40 -7.45
N ASP A 50 -10.61 10.75 -8.58
CA ASP A 50 -11.93 10.23 -8.95
C ASP A 50 -12.25 8.85 -8.35
N ASP A 51 -11.27 8.25 -7.67
CA ASP A 51 -11.37 6.91 -7.09
C ASP A 51 -11.75 6.94 -5.60
N TRP A 52 -11.83 8.13 -4.98
CA TRP A 52 -12.13 8.29 -3.55
C TRP A 52 -13.33 9.22 -3.28
N VAL A 53 -14.15 8.84 -2.30
CA VAL A 53 -15.29 9.61 -1.79
C VAL A 53 -15.13 9.95 -0.32
N SER A 54 -15.42 11.19 0.04
CA SER A 54 -15.46 11.61 1.44
C SER A 54 -16.76 11.17 2.11
N VAL A 55 -16.66 10.39 3.19
CA VAL A 55 -17.82 9.93 3.98
C VAL A 55 -17.70 10.44 5.41
N ARG A 56 -18.81 10.94 5.94
CA ARG A 56 -18.91 11.39 7.34
C ARG A 56 -19.52 10.28 8.19
N CYS A 57 -18.84 9.88 9.26
CA CYS A 57 -19.40 8.98 10.25
C CYS A 57 -20.56 9.66 11.00
N HIS A 58 -21.73 9.01 11.08
CA HIS A 58 -22.87 9.56 11.83
C HIS A 58 -22.68 9.51 13.35
N SER A 59 -21.82 8.62 13.85
CA SER A 59 -21.53 8.45 15.27
C SER A 59 -20.52 9.46 15.80
N CYS A 60 -19.30 9.50 15.24
CA CYS A 60 -18.23 10.38 15.73
C CYS A 60 -18.03 11.66 14.92
N GLY A 61 -18.74 11.81 13.78
CA GLY A 61 -18.64 12.99 12.93
C GLY A 61 -17.37 13.10 12.08
N ARG A 62 -16.39 12.18 12.24
CA ARG A 62 -15.15 12.14 11.46
C ARG A 62 -15.45 12.02 9.96
N ARG A 63 -14.62 12.68 9.14
CA ARG A 63 -14.65 12.58 7.69
C ARG A 63 -13.40 11.83 7.24
N ASP A 64 -13.59 10.70 6.57
CA ASP A 64 -12.51 9.88 6.01
C ASP A 64 -12.79 9.61 4.53
N GLN A 65 -11.75 9.22 3.79
CA GLN A 65 -11.85 8.85 2.38
C GLN A 65 -12.07 7.36 2.24
N TRP A 66 -12.99 6.98 1.35
CA TRP A 66 -13.33 5.60 1.05
C TRP A 66 -13.36 5.38 -0.46
N PRO A 67 -13.12 4.16 -0.97
CA PRO A 67 -13.18 3.89 -2.40
C PRO A 67 -14.53 4.27 -2.99
N HIS A 68 -14.52 4.92 -4.15
CA HIS A 68 -15.74 5.28 -4.88
C HIS A 68 -16.48 3.99 -5.26
N PRO A 69 -17.80 3.86 -4.97
CA PRO A 69 -18.51 2.63 -5.27
C PRO A 69 -18.61 2.37 -6.79
N GLU A 70 -18.18 1.18 -7.23
CA GLU A 70 -18.17 0.76 -8.65
C GLU A 70 -19.06 -0.47 -8.90
N LEU A 71 -19.61 -0.59 -10.12
CA LEU A 71 -20.34 -1.76 -10.60
C LEU A 71 -19.76 -2.27 -11.92
N CYS A 72 -19.35 -3.53 -11.95
CA CYS A 72 -18.95 -4.22 -13.19
C CYS A 72 -20.19 -4.81 -13.87
N CYS A 73 -20.58 -4.24 -15.01
CA CYS A 73 -21.67 -4.77 -15.81
C CYS A 73 -21.18 -5.94 -16.68
N PRO A 74 -21.94 -7.03 -16.85
CA PRO A 74 -21.57 -8.14 -17.74
C PRO A 74 -21.38 -7.75 -19.22
N CYS A 75 -21.75 -6.53 -19.63
CA CYS A 75 -21.43 -6.02 -20.97
C CYS A 75 -20.00 -5.50 -21.11
N GLY A 76 -19.20 -5.54 -20.05
CA GLY A 76 -17.82 -5.05 -20.01
C GLY A 76 -17.65 -3.62 -19.51
N ALA A 77 -18.74 -2.88 -19.26
CA ALA A 77 -18.66 -1.52 -18.72
C ALA A 77 -18.44 -1.56 -17.19
N VAL A 78 -17.51 -0.75 -16.70
CA VAL A 78 -17.38 -0.44 -15.27
C VAL A 78 -18.08 0.89 -15.02
N LEU A 79 -19.02 0.91 -14.07
CA LEU A 79 -19.86 2.07 -13.79
C LEU A 79 -19.51 2.65 -12.42
N ARG A 80 -19.29 3.95 -12.38
CA ARG A 80 -19.17 4.73 -11.15
C ARG A 80 -20.57 5.01 -10.60
N ILE A 81 -20.84 4.55 -9.37
CA ILE A 81 -22.13 4.76 -8.72
C ILE A 81 -22.15 6.17 -8.08
N PRO A 82 -23.15 7.00 -8.38
CA PRO A 82 -23.17 8.38 -7.89
C PRO A 82 -23.36 8.41 -6.37
N VAL A 83 -22.55 9.21 -5.69
CA VAL A 83 -22.65 9.47 -4.25
C VAL A 83 -23.09 10.92 -4.03
N ARG A 84 -23.80 11.16 -2.93
CA ARG A 84 -24.12 12.52 -2.48
C ARG A 84 -22.82 13.17 -2.04
N ALA A 85 -22.38 14.18 -2.79
CA ALA A 85 -21.26 15.01 -2.38
C ALA A 85 -21.57 15.61 -0.99
N VAL A 86 -20.69 15.36 -0.03
CA VAL A 86 -20.73 16.10 1.23
C VAL A 86 -20.30 17.52 0.87
N ALA A 87 -21.26 18.46 0.84
CA ALA A 87 -20.98 19.85 0.50
C ALA A 87 -19.80 20.37 1.33
N THR A 88 -18.71 20.69 0.64
CA THR A 88 -17.68 21.58 1.15
C THR A 88 -18.30 22.96 1.24
N ARG A 89 -18.83 23.33 2.42
CA ARG A 89 -19.06 24.75 2.70
C ARG A 89 -17.68 25.42 2.71
N GLY A 90 -17.31 25.99 1.57
CA GLY A 90 -16.21 26.94 1.45
C GLY A 90 -16.64 28.33 1.91
N GLY A 91 -15.72 29.03 2.58
CA GLY A 91 -15.68 30.48 2.59
C GLY A 91 -15.89 31.18 3.95
N ALA A 92 -14.81 31.34 4.71
CA ALA A 92 -14.62 32.52 5.56
C ALA A 92 -13.17 33.01 5.43
N ALA A 93 -13.03 34.14 4.73
CA ALA A 93 -11.94 35.10 4.65
C ALA A 93 -10.49 34.61 4.87
N ALA A 94 -9.69 34.72 3.80
CA ALA A 94 -8.25 34.72 3.86
C ALA A 94 -7.74 35.82 4.82
N ARG A 95 -7.25 35.39 5.98
CA ARG A 95 -6.29 36.18 6.76
C ARG A 95 -4.92 36.08 6.08
N PRO A 96 -4.07 37.11 6.13
CA PRO A 96 -2.73 37.01 5.58
C PRO A 96 -1.99 35.91 6.34
N VAL A 97 -1.73 34.80 5.64
CA VAL A 97 -0.85 33.75 6.12
C VAL A 97 0.56 34.32 6.00
N THR A 98 1.13 34.70 7.14
CA THR A 98 2.57 34.85 7.31
C THR A 98 3.27 33.63 6.68
N PRO A 99 4.43 33.77 6.01
CA PRO A 99 5.05 32.68 5.30
C PRO A 99 5.17 31.47 6.22
N ALA A 100 4.37 30.44 5.97
CA ALA A 100 4.54 29.17 6.62
C ALA A 100 5.92 28.70 6.16
N HIS A 101 6.82 28.56 7.13
CA HIS A 101 8.10 27.89 7.00
C HIS A 101 7.93 26.73 6.01
N ILE A 102 8.67 26.79 4.89
CA ILE A 102 8.93 25.59 4.10
C ILE A 102 9.45 24.58 5.13
N PRO A 103 8.77 23.45 5.39
CA PRO A 103 9.37 22.42 6.19
C PRO A 103 10.61 22.01 5.41
N LEU A 104 11.78 22.33 5.95
CA LEU A 104 13.01 21.73 5.47
C LEU A 104 12.78 20.21 5.42
N PRO A 105 13.33 19.50 4.42
CA PRO A 105 13.23 18.04 4.37
C PRO A 105 13.59 17.50 5.75
N ARG A 106 12.80 16.55 6.28
CA ARG A 106 13.06 15.91 7.59
C ARG A 106 14.53 15.52 7.61
N THR A 107 15.35 16.35 8.25
CA THR A 107 16.79 16.27 8.12
C THR A 107 17.22 15.28 9.18
N ALA A 108 17.59 14.09 8.71
CA ALA A 108 18.03 12.93 9.45
C ALA A 108 16.95 12.24 10.31
N ALA A 109 16.69 10.96 10.00
CA ALA A 109 16.22 10.01 10.99
C ALA A 109 17.05 10.15 12.28
N HIS A 110 16.43 9.93 13.45
CA HIS A 110 17.18 9.89 14.71
C HIS A 110 18.44 9.03 14.55
N PRO A 111 19.59 9.42 15.13
CA PRO A 111 20.84 8.70 14.95
C PRO A 111 20.63 7.24 15.37
N ARG A 112 20.55 6.36 14.38
CA ARG A 112 20.33 4.93 14.60
C ARG A 112 21.60 4.36 15.23
N PRO A 113 21.47 3.51 16.25
CA PRO A 113 22.62 2.79 16.79
C PRO A 113 23.29 1.97 15.68
N PRO A 114 24.56 1.56 15.81
CA PRO A 114 25.16 0.65 14.84
C PRO A 114 24.36 -0.66 14.78
N PHE A 115 24.11 -1.15 13.58
CA PHE A 115 23.44 -2.43 13.37
C PHE A 115 24.28 -3.56 13.97
N ARG A 116 23.61 -4.53 14.62
CA ARG A 116 24.25 -5.73 15.18
C ARG A 116 23.87 -6.93 14.32
N PRO A 117 24.76 -7.42 13.45
CA PRO A 117 24.42 -8.48 12.51
C PRO A 117 24.26 -9.84 13.19
N LEU A 118 23.44 -10.69 12.58
CA LEU A 118 23.23 -12.08 12.95
C LEU A 118 23.86 -12.97 11.88
N VAL A 119 24.86 -13.78 12.24
CA VAL A 119 25.51 -14.72 11.31
C VAL A 119 24.48 -15.69 10.73
N ILE A 120 24.48 -15.84 9.40
CA ILE A 120 23.51 -16.68 8.68
C ILE A 120 24.11 -18.06 8.46
N ARG A 121 23.49 -19.09 9.05
CA ARG A 121 23.86 -20.51 8.84
C ARG A 121 22.76 -21.31 8.16
N THR A 122 21.52 -20.83 8.27
CA THR A 122 20.31 -21.47 7.74
C THR A 122 19.41 -20.45 7.05
N SER A 123 18.47 -20.92 6.24
CA SER A 123 17.42 -20.07 5.67
C SER A 123 16.59 -19.34 6.74
N ARG A 124 16.43 -19.93 7.92
CA ARG A 124 15.73 -19.29 9.04
C ARG A 124 16.54 -18.11 9.59
N ASP A 125 17.86 -18.26 9.69
CA ASP A 125 18.74 -17.18 10.13
C ASP A 125 18.72 -16.00 9.16
N ALA A 126 18.60 -16.26 7.86
CA ALA A 126 18.43 -15.20 6.86
C ALA A 126 17.15 -14.38 7.08
N VAL A 127 16.03 -15.05 7.40
CA VAL A 127 14.78 -14.37 7.74
C VAL A 127 14.91 -13.60 9.05
N SER A 128 15.57 -14.16 10.06
CA SER A 128 15.82 -13.48 11.33
C SER A 128 16.74 -12.26 11.18
N ALA A 129 17.78 -12.35 10.33
CA ALA A 129 18.66 -11.23 10.01
C ALA A 129 17.90 -10.09 9.32
N ALA A 130 17.05 -10.42 8.33
CA ALA A 130 16.17 -9.45 7.68
C ALA A 130 15.19 -8.80 8.68
N ALA A 131 14.59 -9.57 9.58
CA ALA A 131 13.68 -9.04 10.61
C ALA A 131 14.38 -8.04 11.55
N LEU A 132 15.57 -8.42 12.06
CA LEU A 132 16.38 -7.53 12.90
C LEU A 132 16.76 -6.24 12.16
N TYR A 133 17.07 -6.35 10.86
CA TYR A 133 17.41 -5.21 10.04
C TYR A 133 16.21 -4.27 9.85
N LEU A 134 15.02 -4.80 9.57
CA LEU A 134 13.80 -4.00 9.43
C LEU A 134 13.44 -3.30 10.75
N THR A 135 13.57 -3.99 11.89
CA THR A 135 13.39 -3.35 13.21
C THR A 135 14.42 -2.25 13.45
N TRP A 136 15.66 -2.47 13.04
CA TRP A 136 16.73 -1.46 13.12
C TRP A 136 16.48 -0.25 12.21
N LEU A 137 15.89 -0.46 11.03
CA LEU A 137 15.45 0.62 10.14
C LEU A 137 14.30 1.45 10.75
N GLY A 138 13.54 0.88 11.69
CA GLY A 138 12.47 1.55 12.41
C GLY A 138 11.06 0.98 12.18
N TYR A 139 10.93 -0.13 11.44
CA TYR A 139 9.64 -0.80 11.28
C TYR A 139 9.19 -1.43 12.60
N ARG A 140 7.88 -1.28 12.89
CA ARG A 140 7.25 -1.79 14.11
C ARG A 140 6.50 -3.09 13.84
N ASP A 141 6.39 -3.92 14.87
CA ASP A 141 5.63 -5.18 14.83
C ASP A 141 6.08 -6.12 13.71
N VAL A 142 7.40 -6.23 13.52
CA VAL A 142 7.99 -7.16 12.54
C VAL A 142 7.75 -8.60 12.99
N VAL A 143 6.88 -9.30 12.27
CA VAL A 143 6.47 -10.68 12.57
C VAL A 143 6.72 -11.59 11.37
N GLN A 144 7.16 -12.82 11.68
CA GLN A 144 7.18 -13.91 10.72
C GLN A 144 5.81 -14.63 10.76
N PRO A 145 5.10 -14.79 9.63
CA PRO A 145 3.86 -15.56 9.60
C PRO A 145 4.10 -17.01 10.04
N GLU A 146 3.27 -17.54 10.95
CA GLU A 146 3.40 -18.91 11.47
C GLU A 146 3.23 -19.99 10.37
N VAL A 147 2.42 -19.71 9.35
CA VAL A 147 2.23 -20.57 8.17
C VAL A 147 2.84 -19.86 6.98
N ARG A 148 3.86 -20.48 6.35
CA ARG A 148 4.45 -19.98 5.11
C ARG A 148 3.38 -19.97 4.01
N PRO A 149 2.89 -18.80 3.57
CA PRO A 149 1.89 -18.74 2.51
C PRO A 149 2.53 -19.10 1.17
N LEU A 150 1.73 -19.59 0.22
CA LEU A 150 2.19 -19.82 -1.17
C LEU A 150 2.72 -18.54 -1.83
N SER A 151 2.38 -17.37 -1.29
CA SER A 151 2.82 -16.06 -1.74
C SER A 151 4.29 -15.71 -1.44
N ARG A 152 5.06 -16.61 -0.80
CA ARG A 152 6.49 -16.40 -0.44
C ARG A 152 6.77 -15.15 0.42
N ILE A 153 5.77 -14.62 1.12
CA ILE A 153 5.96 -13.53 2.08
C ILE A 153 6.53 -14.11 3.38
N ASP A 154 7.72 -13.67 3.76
CA ASP A 154 8.43 -14.17 4.94
C ASP A 154 8.24 -13.30 6.17
N LEU A 155 8.02 -11.99 5.99
CA LEU A 155 7.89 -11.03 7.09
C LEU A 155 6.77 -10.03 6.81
N ARG A 156 6.13 -9.57 7.89
CA ARG A 156 5.15 -8.47 7.89
C ARG A 156 5.48 -7.49 8.99
N ALA A 157 5.20 -6.21 8.76
CA ALA A 157 5.28 -5.16 9.76
C ALA A 157 4.19 -4.12 9.48
N ASP A 158 4.04 -3.13 10.36
CA ASP A 158 3.13 -2.00 10.12
C ASP A 158 3.52 -1.29 8.80
N GLY A 159 2.65 -1.36 7.79
CA GLY A 159 2.87 -0.78 6.46
C GLY A 159 3.86 -1.52 5.55
N LEU A 160 4.30 -2.75 5.88
CA LEU A 160 5.34 -3.46 5.13
C LEU A 160 5.07 -4.96 4.98
N ILE A 161 5.38 -5.49 3.81
CA ILE A 161 5.69 -6.92 3.61
C ILE A 161 7.14 -7.09 3.16
N ALA A 162 7.79 -8.19 3.55
CA ALA A 162 9.11 -8.51 3.01
C ALA A 162 9.25 -9.99 2.66
N GLN A 163 10.09 -10.24 1.65
CA GLN A 163 10.44 -11.56 1.17
C GLN A 163 11.95 -11.77 1.29
N VAL A 164 12.34 -13.00 1.63
CA VAL A 164 13.74 -13.40 1.79
C VAL A 164 14.03 -14.62 0.90
N ASP A 165 14.78 -14.39 -0.18
CA ASP A 165 15.30 -15.45 -1.03
C ASP A 165 16.63 -15.96 -0.47
N SER A 166 16.58 -17.14 0.13
CA SER A 166 17.75 -17.84 0.67
C SER A 166 18.33 -18.89 -0.28
N THR A 167 17.91 -18.90 -1.55
CA THR A 167 18.45 -19.81 -2.55
C THR A 167 19.84 -19.38 -3.01
N THR A 168 20.55 -20.29 -3.67
CA THR A 168 21.89 -20.04 -4.23
C THR A 168 21.85 -19.52 -5.66
N ARG A 169 20.66 -19.18 -6.19
CA ARG A 169 20.48 -18.65 -7.54
C ARG A 169 20.05 -17.20 -7.47
N PRO A 170 20.49 -16.34 -8.41
CA PRO A 170 20.02 -14.96 -8.44
C PRO A 170 18.49 -14.90 -8.51
N THR A 171 17.91 -14.01 -7.70
CA THR A 171 16.48 -13.74 -7.66
C THR A 171 16.01 -13.25 -9.02
N THR A 172 14.90 -13.81 -9.49
CA THR A 172 14.40 -13.57 -10.85
C THR A 172 13.51 -12.34 -10.94
N LEU A 173 13.34 -11.80 -12.15
CA LEU A 173 12.38 -10.72 -12.44
C LEU A 173 10.97 -11.05 -11.93
N ARG A 174 10.53 -12.29 -12.16
CA ARG A 174 9.21 -12.76 -11.73
C ARG A 174 9.04 -12.68 -10.22
N ASP A 175 10.05 -13.04 -9.44
CA ASP A 175 9.96 -12.99 -7.97
C ASP A 175 9.78 -11.55 -7.48
N VAL A 176 10.49 -10.59 -8.08
CA VAL A 176 10.36 -9.15 -7.76
C VAL A 176 8.96 -8.63 -8.11
N GLU A 177 8.44 -8.96 -9.30
CA GLU A 177 7.11 -8.53 -9.71
C GLU A 177 5.99 -9.18 -8.89
N CYS A 178 6.15 -10.46 -8.48
CA CYS A 178 5.21 -11.12 -7.60
C CYS A 178 5.16 -10.46 -6.21
N LEU A 179 6.31 -10.11 -5.65
CA LEU A 179 6.36 -9.37 -4.38
C LEU A 179 5.65 -8.01 -4.50
N TRP A 180 5.93 -7.27 -5.59
CA TRP A 180 5.29 -5.99 -5.86
C TRP A 180 3.77 -6.10 -5.90
N LEU A 181 3.23 -7.08 -6.65
CA LEU A 181 1.79 -7.30 -6.74
C LEU A 181 1.16 -7.63 -5.39
N ASN A 182 1.85 -8.39 -4.53
CA ASN A 182 1.37 -8.68 -3.18
C ASN A 182 1.30 -7.41 -2.31
N ALA A 183 2.30 -6.54 -2.42
CA ALA A 183 2.37 -5.27 -1.69
C ALA A 183 1.28 -4.32 -2.18
N LEU A 184 1.14 -4.17 -3.49
CA LEU A 184 0.11 -3.36 -4.13
C LEU A 184 -1.29 -3.80 -3.70
N ASN A 185 -1.55 -5.11 -3.70
CA ASN A 185 -2.85 -5.66 -3.31
C ASN A 185 -3.14 -5.50 -1.81
N SER A 186 -2.10 -5.34 -0.98
CA SER A 186 -2.25 -5.13 0.46
C SER A 186 -2.10 -3.66 0.86
N GLU A 187 -1.91 -2.75 -0.11
CA GLU A 187 -1.65 -1.32 0.09
C GLU A 187 -0.48 -1.03 1.05
N VAL A 188 0.58 -1.82 0.95
CA VAL A 188 1.78 -1.71 1.80
C VAL A 188 3.04 -1.64 0.96
N THR A 189 4.12 -1.14 1.55
CA THR A 189 5.44 -1.16 0.93
C THR A 189 5.97 -2.60 0.89
N SER A 190 6.85 -2.91 -0.06
CA SER A 190 7.57 -4.19 -0.10
C SER A 190 9.07 -4.01 -0.02
N VAL A 191 9.77 -4.97 0.62
CA VAL A 191 11.24 -5.04 0.65
C VAL A 191 11.67 -6.47 0.28
N PHE A 192 12.70 -6.59 -0.56
CA PHE A 192 13.24 -7.89 -0.96
C PHE A 192 14.66 -8.05 -0.41
N PHE A 193 14.93 -9.18 0.25
CA PHE A 193 16.28 -9.61 0.62
C PHE A 193 16.68 -10.87 -0.17
N SER A 194 17.92 -10.92 -0.68
CA SER A 194 18.44 -12.08 -1.39
C SER A 194 19.85 -12.44 -0.93
N LEU A 195 20.13 -13.75 -0.77
CA LEU A 195 21.50 -14.24 -0.50
C LEU A 195 22.37 -14.28 -1.76
N ALA A 196 21.80 -14.70 -2.89
CA ALA A 196 22.53 -14.88 -4.15
C ALA A 196 22.49 -13.65 -5.07
N GLY A 197 21.89 -12.55 -4.60
CA GLY A 197 21.70 -11.34 -5.39
C GLY A 197 20.54 -11.44 -6.37
N TYR A 198 20.51 -10.51 -7.31
CA TYR A 198 19.42 -10.35 -8.27
C TYR A 198 19.96 -10.48 -9.69
N ALA A 199 19.15 -11.02 -10.59
CA ALA A 199 19.42 -10.86 -12.02
C ALA A 199 19.35 -9.37 -12.41
N ASP A 200 20.07 -8.99 -13.47
CA ASP A 200 20.19 -7.57 -13.87
C ASP A 200 18.83 -6.95 -14.24
N ASP A 201 17.96 -7.73 -14.88
CA ASP A 201 16.60 -7.35 -15.21
C ASP A 201 15.73 -7.17 -13.95
N ALA A 202 15.86 -8.06 -12.97
CA ALA A 202 15.18 -7.99 -11.69
C ALA A 202 15.60 -6.73 -10.89
N ARG A 203 16.90 -6.40 -10.89
CA ARG A 203 17.42 -5.20 -10.23
C ARG A 203 16.88 -3.93 -10.90
N SER A 204 16.98 -3.86 -12.22
CA SER A 204 16.47 -2.73 -13.02
C SER A 204 14.96 -2.56 -12.83
N ARG A 205 14.23 -3.66 -12.72
CA ARG A 205 12.79 -3.63 -12.44
C ARG A 205 12.48 -3.14 -11.03
N GLY A 206 13.26 -3.55 -10.03
CA GLY A 206 13.13 -3.08 -8.65
C GLY A 206 13.24 -1.57 -8.52
N ASP A 207 14.19 -0.94 -9.24
CA ASP A 207 14.26 0.53 -9.33
C ASP A 207 12.98 1.12 -9.94
N GLY A 208 12.51 0.59 -11.07
CA GLY A 208 11.30 1.09 -11.74
C GLY A 208 10.00 0.89 -10.95
N LEU A 209 9.97 -0.06 -10.00
CA LEU A 209 8.84 -0.35 -9.13
C LEU A 209 9.00 0.26 -7.72
N ALA A 210 10.09 0.99 -7.47
CA ALA A 210 10.44 1.55 -6.16
C ALA A 210 10.45 0.51 -5.03
N ILE A 211 10.99 -0.69 -5.30
CA ILE A 211 11.13 -1.76 -4.31
C ILE A 211 12.56 -1.75 -3.78
N PRO A 212 12.79 -1.48 -2.49
CA PRO A 212 14.08 -1.68 -1.85
C PRO A 212 14.58 -3.12 -2.00
N LEU A 213 15.72 -3.27 -2.66
CA LEU A 213 16.43 -4.53 -2.83
C LEU A 213 17.69 -4.56 -1.97
N PHE A 214 17.81 -5.61 -1.16
CA PHE A 214 18.98 -5.85 -0.34
C PHE A 214 19.63 -7.19 -0.69
N VAL A 215 20.96 -7.22 -0.64
CA VAL A 215 21.74 -8.46 -0.64
C VAL A 215 22.26 -8.73 0.76
N MET A 216 22.16 -9.98 1.20
CA MET A 216 22.72 -10.42 2.47
C MET A 216 23.82 -11.43 2.21
N ASP A 217 24.93 -11.29 2.92
CA ASP A 217 25.98 -12.31 2.96
C ASP A 217 25.86 -13.18 4.23
N LEU A 218 26.74 -14.15 4.37
CA LEU A 218 26.75 -15.03 5.55
C LEU A 218 27.15 -14.31 6.85
N THR A 219 27.66 -13.07 6.77
CA THR A 219 27.92 -12.23 7.94
C THR A 219 26.62 -11.63 8.50
N GLY A 220 25.57 -11.55 7.68
CA GLY A 220 24.22 -11.17 8.09
C GLY A 220 23.96 -9.67 8.11
N THR A 221 24.76 -8.87 7.41
CA THR A 221 24.50 -7.44 7.21
C THR A 221 23.88 -7.21 5.84
N PRO A 222 22.59 -6.84 5.75
CA PRO A 222 21.98 -6.47 4.48
C PRO A 222 22.63 -5.22 3.88
N GLN A 223 22.96 -5.29 2.59
CA GLN A 223 23.52 -4.20 1.79
C GLN A 223 22.50 -3.73 0.75
N PRO A 224 22.20 -2.43 0.66
CA PRO A 224 21.33 -1.90 -0.39
C PRO A 224 22.02 -2.09 -1.75
N VAL A 225 21.25 -2.48 -2.78
CA VAL A 225 21.78 -2.68 -4.14
C VAL A 225 21.07 -1.88 -5.22
N ASN A 226 20.12 -1.04 -4.82
CA ASN A 226 19.36 -0.16 -5.69
C ASN A 226 18.96 1.15 -4.98
N SER A 227 18.52 2.15 -5.74
CA SER A 227 18.29 3.50 -5.20
C SER A 227 17.20 3.54 -4.12
N PRO A 228 16.05 2.84 -4.28
CA PRO A 228 15.04 2.73 -3.22
C PRO A 228 15.57 2.14 -1.91
N ALA A 229 16.52 1.19 -1.96
CA ALA A 229 17.13 0.63 -0.76
C ALA A 229 18.07 1.62 -0.08
N GLU A 230 18.86 2.36 -0.85
CA GLU A 230 19.72 3.43 -0.31
C GLU A 230 18.87 4.54 0.35
N GLU A 231 17.76 4.92 -0.27
CA GLU A 231 16.81 5.88 0.29
C GLU A 231 16.22 5.36 1.60
N LEU A 232 15.69 4.14 1.61
CA LEU A 232 15.15 3.51 2.83
C LEU A 232 16.19 3.43 3.94
N VAL A 233 17.44 3.10 3.60
CA VAL A 233 18.54 3.10 4.58
C VAL A 233 18.80 4.51 5.08
N SER A 234 18.69 5.56 4.29
CA SER A 234 18.95 6.95 4.71
C SER A 234 17.83 7.54 5.56
N THR A 235 16.57 7.34 5.15
CA THR A 235 15.40 8.04 5.70
C THR A 235 14.61 7.23 6.72
N GLY A 236 14.66 5.89 6.63
CA GLY A 236 13.77 5.00 7.39
C GLY A 236 12.40 4.83 6.72
N PRO A 237 11.45 4.16 7.39
CA PRO A 237 10.10 3.88 6.88
C PRO A 237 9.22 5.13 6.71
#